data_AF-A0AAV4KNP0-F1
#
_entry.id   AF-A0AAV4KNP0-F1
#
_cell.length_a   1.000
_cell.length_b   1.000
_cell.length_c   1.000
_cell.angle_alpha   90.00
_cell.angle_beta   90.00
_cell.angle_gamma   90.00
#
_symmetry.space_group_name_H-M   'P 1'
#
loop_
_entity.id
_entity.type
_entity.pdbx_description
1 polymer ?
#
loop_
_entity_poly.entity_id
_entity_poly.type
_entity_poly.pdbx_seq_one_letter_code
_entity_poly.pdbx_strand_id
1 'polypeptide(L)'
;MGVLKRFEQRLEGLVNGTFAKVFKSEVQPVEIAGALQRECDNNAQIWNRERTVVPNDFIVELSTPDYERLSPYSGQLGDELAGLVRDYAKQQRYTFMGPIKVHLEKAEDLDTGLYRVRSRTLASSTSQPQPPSGGQQQGRDGYGYPPAGAPPMPASPPPGAPGHRPPTAAGRPSGGPGAMPGPATHGGAGTQVRRWIEINGTRHQISRPTLVLGRSTDADVRIDDPGVSRRHCEIRTGTPSTIQDLGSTNGIVVDGQHTTRATLRDGSRIVVGSTTIVYRQAEG
;
A
#
# COMPACT_ATOMS: atom_id res chain seq x y z
N MET A 1 2.31 -13.92 -28.88
CA MET A 1 3.52 -13.23 -28.36
C MET A 1 3.14 -12.53 -27.07
N GLY A 2 3.95 -12.66 -26.01
CA GLY A 2 3.67 -11.99 -24.73
C GLY A 2 3.86 -10.47 -24.80
N VAL A 3 3.08 -9.75 -24.00
CA VAL A 3 3.10 -8.27 -23.91
C VAL A 3 4.45 -7.72 -23.45
N LEU A 4 5.12 -8.40 -22.52
CA LEU A 4 6.45 -8.02 -22.02
C LEU A 4 7.50 -7.96 -23.14
N LYS A 5 7.50 -8.96 -24.04
CA LYS A 5 8.44 -9.01 -25.17
C LYS A 5 8.25 -7.87 -26.19
N ARG A 6 7.03 -7.33 -26.30
CA ARG A 6 6.75 -6.15 -27.14
C ARG A 6 7.22 -4.86 -26.49
N PHE A 7 7.17 -4.77 -25.16
CA PHE A 7 7.70 -3.63 -24.41
C PHE A 7 9.23 -3.59 -24.49
N GLU A 8 9.91 -4.73 -24.28
CA GLU A 8 11.37 -4.85 -24.46
C GLU A 8 11.81 -4.32 -25.83
N GLN A 9 11.19 -4.80 -26.91
CA GLN A 9 11.50 -4.38 -28.28
C GLN A 9 11.26 -2.88 -28.57
N ARG A 10 10.30 -2.23 -27.89
CA ARG A 10 10.06 -0.79 -28.03
C ARG A 10 11.03 0.03 -27.20
N LEU A 11 11.33 -0.43 -25.99
CA LEU A 11 12.26 0.22 -25.08
C LEU A 11 13.70 0.19 -25.64
N GLU A 12 14.11 -0.93 -26.25
CA GLU A 12 15.37 -1.07 -27.01
C GLU A 12 15.45 -0.11 -28.20
N GLY A 13 14.32 0.22 -28.83
CA GLY A 13 14.26 1.17 -29.95
C GLY A 13 14.17 2.65 -29.53
N LEU A 14 13.72 2.94 -28.30
CA LEU A 14 13.62 4.29 -27.76
C LEU A 14 14.91 4.77 -27.10
N VAL A 15 15.66 3.86 -26.47
CA VAL A 15 16.91 4.20 -25.78
C VAL A 15 18.09 3.76 -26.64
N ASN A 16 18.63 4.74 -27.39
CA ASN A 16 19.77 4.59 -28.30
C ASN A 16 21.03 4.08 -27.58
N GLY A 17 21.14 2.76 -27.43
CA GLY A 17 22.35 2.05 -27.02
C GLY A 17 22.33 1.39 -25.64
N THR A 18 22.65 0.09 -25.64
CA THR A 18 23.37 -0.60 -24.54
C THR A 18 22.65 -0.84 -23.19
N PHE A 19 21.33 -1.06 -23.19
CA PHE A 19 20.59 -1.55 -22.00
C PHE A 19 21.19 -2.81 -21.35
N ALA A 20 21.65 -3.79 -22.12
CA ALA A 20 22.07 -5.09 -21.59
C ALA A 20 23.45 -5.11 -20.88
N LYS A 21 24.23 -4.02 -20.91
CA LYS A 21 25.64 -4.02 -20.46
C LYS A 21 25.93 -3.19 -19.20
N VAL A 22 25.02 -2.31 -18.80
CA VAL A 22 25.19 -1.38 -17.66
C VAL A 22 24.35 -1.78 -16.43
N PHE A 23 23.19 -2.42 -16.63
CA PHE A 23 22.20 -2.70 -15.58
C PHE A 23 22.33 -4.10 -14.95
N LYS A 24 23.53 -4.45 -14.47
CA LYS A 24 23.79 -5.76 -13.81
C LYS A 24 23.45 -5.80 -12.31
N SER A 25 23.04 -4.69 -11.70
CA SER A 25 22.74 -4.61 -10.25
C SER A 25 21.62 -3.62 -9.89
N GLU A 26 20.83 -3.16 -10.86
CA GLU A 26 19.84 -2.08 -10.70
C GLU A 26 18.49 -2.48 -11.31
N VAL A 27 17.42 -1.80 -10.87
CA VAL A 27 16.02 -2.18 -11.15
C VAL A 27 15.76 -2.25 -12.65
N GLN A 28 15.34 -3.41 -13.16
CA GLN A 28 15.07 -3.55 -14.59
C GLN A 28 13.66 -3.06 -14.96
N PRO A 29 13.49 -2.31 -16.06
CA PRO A 29 12.15 -1.89 -16.53
C PRO A 29 11.16 -3.04 -16.75
N VAL A 30 11.65 -4.23 -17.09
CA VAL A 30 10.82 -5.46 -17.22
C VAL A 30 10.31 -5.96 -15.86
N GLU A 31 11.05 -5.75 -14.77
CA GLU A 31 10.59 -6.06 -13.41
C GLU A 31 9.49 -5.09 -12.98
N ILE A 32 9.66 -3.78 -13.25
CA ILE A 32 8.63 -2.75 -13.03
C ILE A 32 7.37 -3.08 -13.83
N ALA A 33 7.51 -3.42 -15.11
CA ALA A 33 6.40 -3.84 -15.97
C ALA A 33 5.64 -5.06 -15.39
N GLY A 34 6.36 -6.10 -14.97
CA GLY A 34 5.78 -7.29 -14.35
C GLY A 34 5.12 -6.98 -13.00
N ALA A 35 5.67 -6.07 -12.21
CA ALA A 35 5.09 -5.63 -10.95
C ALA A 35 3.80 -4.82 -11.16
N LEU A 36 3.75 -3.92 -12.15
CA LEU A 36 2.54 -3.18 -12.50
C LEU A 36 1.40 -4.11 -12.99
N GLN A 37 1.72 -5.16 -13.73
CA GLN A 37 0.75 -6.19 -14.12
C GLN A 37 0.17 -6.91 -12.89
N ARG A 38 1.04 -7.39 -12.00
CA ARG A 38 0.62 -8.04 -10.74
C ARG A 38 -0.19 -7.10 -9.85
N GLU A 39 0.16 -5.81 -9.81
CA GLU A 39 -0.55 -4.79 -9.04
C GLU A 39 -1.97 -4.54 -9.60
N CYS A 40 -2.14 -4.57 -10.94
CA CYS A 40 -3.45 -4.59 -11.58
C CYS A 40 -4.27 -5.82 -11.18
N ASP A 41 -3.68 -7.02 -11.26
CA ASP A 41 -4.38 -8.27 -10.93
C ASP A 41 -4.79 -8.33 -9.44
N ASN A 42 -3.92 -7.89 -8.54
CA ASN A 42 -4.18 -7.88 -7.09
C ASN A 42 -5.24 -6.86 -6.67
N ASN A 43 -5.24 -5.66 -7.27
CA ASN A 43 -6.23 -4.60 -6.97
C ASN A 43 -7.46 -4.66 -7.89
N ALA A 44 -7.66 -5.76 -8.62
CA ALA A 44 -8.80 -5.97 -9.50
C ALA A 44 -10.10 -6.16 -8.71
N GLN A 45 -10.93 -5.10 -8.63
CA GLN A 45 -12.21 -5.13 -7.92
C GLN A 45 -13.38 -5.43 -8.87
N ILE A 46 -14.17 -6.45 -8.55
CA ILE A 46 -15.40 -6.76 -9.30
C ILE A 46 -16.46 -5.70 -8.97
N TRP A 47 -16.70 -4.78 -9.89
CA TRP A 47 -17.67 -3.68 -9.69
C TRP A 47 -19.10 -4.11 -10.04
N ASN A 48 -19.26 -4.97 -11.05
CA ASN A 48 -20.50 -5.66 -11.35
C ASN A 48 -20.22 -7.01 -12.02
N ARG A 49 -21.27 -7.79 -12.35
CA ARG A 49 -21.15 -9.13 -12.96
C ARG A 49 -20.44 -9.18 -14.32
N GLU A 50 -20.21 -8.03 -14.96
CA GLU A 50 -19.63 -7.94 -16.31
C GLU A 50 -18.33 -7.12 -16.36
N ARG A 51 -17.96 -6.44 -15.27
CA ARG A 51 -16.83 -5.49 -15.24
C ARG A 51 -16.02 -5.59 -13.96
N THR A 52 -14.78 -6.01 -14.13
CA THR A 52 -13.71 -5.86 -13.15
C THR A 52 -13.00 -4.53 -13.39
N VAL A 53 -12.88 -3.73 -12.34
CA VAL A 53 -12.26 -2.42 -12.32
C VAL A 53 -10.86 -2.53 -11.70
N VAL A 54 -9.90 -1.84 -12.31
CA VAL A 54 -8.50 -1.80 -11.85
C VAL A 54 -8.05 -0.35 -11.58
N PRO A 55 -7.01 -0.14 -10.75
CA PRO A 55 -6.39 1.16 -10.56
C PRO A 55 -5.92 1.79 -11.87
N ASN A 56 -5.96 3.12 -11.94
CA ASN A 56 -5.59 3.90 -13.12
C ASN A 56 -4.47 4.90 -12.86
N ASP A 57 -3.99 5.01 -11.62
CA ASP A 57 -2.87 5.88 -11.25
C ASP A 57 -1.84 5.00 -10.53
N PHE A 58 -0.63 4.90 -11.09
CA PHE A 58 0.46 4.08 -10.57
C PHE A 58 1.69 4.93 -10.31
N ILE A 59 2.23 4.81 -9.11
CA ILE A 59 3.47 5.46 -8.68
C ILE A 59 4.51 4.36 -8.50
N VAL A 60 5.60 4.45 -9.26
CA VAL A 60 6.77 3.57 -9.14
C VAL A 60 7.82 4.34 -8.35
N GLU A 61 7.86 4.08 -7.05
CA GLU A 61 8.85 4.64 -6.13
C GLU A 61 10.18 3.89 -6.29
N LEU A 62 11.27 4.62 -6.52
CA LEU A 62 12.61 4.12 -6.81
C LEU A 62 13.63 4.71 -5.83
N SER A 63 14.73 4.01 -5.57
CA SER A 63 15.86 4.59 -4.82
C SER A 63 16.39 5.85 -5.50
N THR A 64 17.02 6.75 -4.74
CA THR A 64 17.65 7.97 -5.28
C THR A 64 18.58 7.71 -6.48
N PRO A 65 19.57 6.80 -6.42
CA PRO A 65 20.47 6.54 -7.56
C PRO A 65 19.78 5.84 -8.74
N ASP A 66 18.75 5.01 -8.52
CA ASP A 66 17.95 4.44 -9.62
C ASP A 66 17.10 5.54 -10.30
N TYR A 67 16.48 6.41 -9.50
CA TYR A 67 15.66 7.52 -9.99
C TYR A 67 16.47 8.54 -10.78
N GLU A 68 17.66 8.95 -10.30
CA GLU A 68 18.50 9.91 -11.03
C GLU A 68 18.89 9.40 -12.42
N ARG A 69 19.21 8.10 -12.55
CA ARG A 69 19.54 7.45 -13.83
C ARG A 69 18.34 7.34 -14.76
N LEU A 70 17.16 7.06 -14.22
CA LEU A 70 15.92 6.93 -14.98
C LEU A 70 15.24 8.28 -15.26
N SER A 71 15.61 9.35 -14.54
CA SER A 71 15.03 10.69 -14.66
C SER A 71 14.97 11.23 -16.10
N PRO A 72 15.99 11.07 -16.98
CA PRO A 72 15.93 11.58 -18.35
C PRO A 72 14.90 10.87 -19.23
N TYR A 73 14.56 9.62 -18.89
CA TYR A 73 13.65 8.75 -19.63
C TYR A 73 12.29 8.58 -18.93
N SER A 74 12.13 9.13 -17.74
CA SER A 74 10.99 8.91 -16.84
C SER A 74 9.62 9.15 -17.49
N GLY A 75 9.49 10.17 -18.33
CA GLY A 75 8.29 10.43 -19.14
C GLY A 75 7.99 9.32 -20.14
N GLN A 76 8.94 9.04 -21.06
CA GLN A 76 8.77 8.01 -22.09
C GLN A 76 8.57 6.60 -21.50
N LEU A 77 9.30 6.28 -20.43
CA LEU A 77 9.16 5.02 -19.70
C LEU A 77 7.79 4.93 -19.02
N GLY A 78 7.31 6.01 -18.40
CA GLY A 78 5.95 6.08 -17.85
C GLY A 78 4.87 5.86 -18.91
N ASP A 79 5.00 6.50 -20.08
CA ASP A 79 4.07 6.34 -21.20
C ASP A 79 4.06 4.91 -21.77
N GLU A 80 5.23 4.29 -21.98
CA GLU A 80 5.30 2.89 -22.45
C GLU A 80 4.80 1.89 -21.39
N LEU A 81 5.10 2.09 -20.11
CA LEU A 81 4.55 1.27 -19.02
C LEU A 81 3.02 1.42 -18.93
N ALA A 82 2.49 2.64 -19.04
CA ALA A 82 1.05 2.91 -19.09
C ALA A 82 0.40 2.26 -20.33
N GLY A 83 1.09 2.26 -21.47
CA GLY A 83 0.67 1.57 -22.70
C GLY A 83 0.64 0.04 -22.54
N LEU A 84 1.65 -0.54 -21.89
CA LEU A 84 1.75 -1.97 -21.59
C LEU A 84 0.62 -2.43 -20.68
N VAL A 85 0.43 -1.74 -19.54
CA VAL A 85 -0.62 -2.07 -18.56
C VAL A 85 -2.02 -1.91 -19.19
N ARG A 86 -2.20 -0.94 -20.11
CA ARG A 86 -3.44 -0.77 -20.89
C ARG A 86 -3.70 -1.95 -21.84
N ASP A 87 -2.67 -2.48 -22.51
CA ASP A 87 -2.82 -3.65 -23.39
C ASP A 87 -3.10 -4.92 -22.56
N TYR A 88 -2.42 -5.07 -21.42
CA TYR A 88 -2.64 -6.17 -20.48
C TYR A 88 -4.07 -6.18 -19.93
N ALA A 89 -4.55 -5.05 -19.42
CA ALA A 89 -5.93 -4.90 -18.95
C ALA A 89 -6.97 -5.22 -20.03
N LYS A 90 -6.74 -4.82 -21.30
CA LYS A 90 -7.61 -5.20 -22.42
C LYS A 90 -7.66 -6.73 -22.62
N GLN A 91 -6.53 -7.41 -22.50
CA GLN A 91 -6.46 -8.88 -22.62
C GLN A 91 -7.21 -9.57 -21.47
N GLN A 92 -7.10 -9.05 -20.24
CA GLN A 92 -7.82 -9.55 -19.06
C GLN A 92 -9.28 -9.05 -18.93
N ARG A 93 -9.79 -8.27 -19.91
CA ARG A 93 -11.10 -7.59 -19.88
C ARG A 93 -11.31 -6.64 -18.67
N TYR A 94 -10.24 -6.11 -18.11
CA TYR A 94 -10.30 -5.11 -17.05
C TYR A 94 -10.67 -3.72 -17.59
N THR A 95 -11.35 -2.93 -16.77
CA THR A 95 -11.79 -1.57 -17.09
C THR A 95 -11.14 -0.56 -16.13
N PHE A 96 -10.53 0.50 -16.66
CA PHE A 96 -10.03 1.61 -15.86
C PHE A 96 -11.13 2.65 -15.59
N MET A 97 -11.15 3.27 -14.40
CA MET A 97 -12.02 4.41 -14.07
C MET A 97 -11.47 5.77 -14.53
N GLY A 98 -10.68 5.78 -15.61
CA GLY A 98 -10.03 6.98 -16.14
C GLY A 98 -8.91 6.67 -17.13
N PRO A 99 -8.18 7.70 -17.61
CA PRO A 99 -6.91 7.49 -18.27
C PRO A 99 -5.94 6.81 -17.29
N ILE A 100 -5.19 5.82 -17.78
CA ILE A 100 -4.08 5.24 -17.02
C ILE A 100 -2.86 6.18 -17.05
N LYS A 101 -2.28 6.40 -15.87
CA LYS A 101 -1.04 7.12 -15.65
C LYS A 101 -0.05 6.23 -14.89
N VAL A 102 1.21 6.29 -15.29
CA VAL A 102 2.33 5.67 -14.57
C VAL A 102 3.39 6.75 -14.42
N HIS A 103 3.77 7.04 -13.18
CA HIS A 103 4.78 8.03 -12.84
C HIS A 103 5.88 7.40 -12.00
N LEU A 104 7.12 7.83 -12.22
CA LEU A 104 8.27 7.43 -11.41
C LEU A 104 8.49 8.52 -10.35
N GLU A 105 8.71 8.12 -9.11
CA GLU A 105 8.96 9.02 -7.98
C GLU A 105 10.20 8.55 -7.20
N LYS A 106 10.93 9.47 -6.58
CA LYS A 106 12.07 9.11 -5.72
C LYS A 106 11.59 8.76 -4.31
N ALA A 107 12.16 7.72 -3.74
CA ALA A 107 11.96 7.30 -2.36
C ALA A 107 13.31 7.19 -1.66
N GLU A 108 13.55 8.11 -0.74
CA GLU A 108 14.79 8.18 0.05
C GLU A 108 14.85 7.07 1.13
N ASP A 109 13.75 6.36 1.36
CA ASP A 109 13.64 5.18 2.22
C ASP A 109 13.97 3.85 1.51
N LEU A 110 14.30 3.86 0.21
CA LEU A 110 14.64 2.66 -0.56
C LEU A 110 16.14 2.56 -0.88
N ASP A 111 16.73 1.41 -0.59
CA ASP A 111 18.07 1.03 -1.07
C ASP A 111 18.14 0.80 -2.60
N THR A 112 19.32 0.97 -3.20
CA THR A 112 19.58 0.73 -4.63
C THR A 112 19.16 -0.67 -5.08
N GLY A 113 18.51 -0.77 -6.24
CA GLY A 113 17.98 -2.04 -6.75
C GLY A 113 16.67 -2.48 -6.09
N LEU A 114 16.08 -1.64 -5.23
CA LEU A 114 14.72 -1.79 -4.71
C LEU A 114 13.77 -0.79 -5.35
N TYR A 115 12.52 -1.22 -5.52
CA TYR A 115 11.43 -0.39 -6.02
C TYR A 115 10.13 -0.78 -5.30
N ARG A 116 9.22 0.18 -5.17
CA ARG A 116 7.90 0.00 -4.57
C ARG A 116 6.85 0.53 -5.52
N VAL A 117 5.96 -0.34 -6.00
CA VAL A 117 4.80 0.07 -6.80
C VAL A 117 3.65 0.39 -5.86
N ARG A 118 2.96 1.51 -6.10
CA ARG A 118 1.75 1.90 -5.38
C ARG A 118 0.67 2.23 -6.40
N SER A 119 -0.49 1.62 -6.26
CA SER A 119 -1.64 1.91 -7.10
C SER A 119 -2.70 2.76 -6.39
N ARG A 120 -3.42 3.56 -7.17
CA ARG A 120 -4.55 4.37 -6.71
C ARG A 120 -5.67 4.35 -7.75
N THR A 121 -6.89 4.16 -7.27
CA THR A 121 -8.12 4.32 -8.05
C THR A 121 -8.53 5.80 -8.02
N LEU A 122 -7.97 6.59 -8.94
CA LEU A 122 -8.43 7.95 -9.18
C LEU A 122 -9.66 7.91 -10.08
N ALA A 123 -10.83 7.79 -9.46
CA ALA A 123 -12.10 7.97 -10.14
C ALA A 123 -12.08 9.30 -10.90
N SER A 124 -12.12 9.23 -12.23
CA SER A 124 -12.26 10.42 -13.06
C SER A 124 -13.67 10.94 -12.89
N SER A 125 -13.86 11.80 -11.89
CA SER A 125 -15.05 12.65 -11.73
C SER A 125 -15.14 13.58 -12.93
N THR A 126 -15.55 13.03 -14.07
CA THR A 126 -16.13 13.82 -15.15
C THR A 126 -17.35 14.46 -14.53
N SER A 127 -17.21 15.74 -14.19
CA SER A 127 -18.32 16.57 -13.72
C SER A 127 -19.39 16.49 -14.78
N GLN A 128 -20.41 15.65 -14.54
CA GLN A 128 -21.57 15.59 -15.41
C GLN A 128 -22.17 17.00 -15.37
N PRO A 129 -22.27 17.72 -16.50
CA PRO A 129 -22.87 19.03 -16.51
C PRO A 129 -24.32 18.87 -16.06
N GLN A 130 -24.59 19.23 -14.81
CA GLN A 130 -25.95 19.22 -14.28
C GLN A 130 -26.76 20.18 -15.17
N PRO A 131 -27.81 19.71 -15.86
CA PRO A 131 -28.49 20.53 -16.85
C PRO A 131 -29.00 21.81 -16.17
N PRO A 132 -28.84 22.99 -16.80
CA PRO A 132 -29.28 24.23 -16.19
C PRO A 132 -30.79 24.18 -16.02
N SER A 133 -31.26 24.20 -14.77
CA SER A 133 -32.67 24.30 -14.41
C SER A 133 -33.19 25.71 -14.70
N GLY A 134 -33.28 26.06 -15.98
CA GLY A 134 -33.96 27.25 -16.47
C GLY A 134 -35.47 27.04 -16.35
N GLY A 135 -36.09 27.63 -15.33
CA GLY A 135 -37.53 27.52 -15.14
C GLY A 135 -38.32 28.45 -16.06
N GLN A 136 -39.60 28.13 -16.25
CA GLN A 136 -40.66 29.15 -16.31
C GLN A 136 -42.03 28.52 -16.01
N GLN A 137 -43.01 29.40 -15.78
CA GLN A 137 -44.16 29.19 -14.91
C GLN A 137 -45.46 29.54 -15.66
N GLN A 138 -46.43 28.63 -15.69
CA GLN A 138 -47.88 28.79 -15.99
C GLN A 138 -48.48 27.39 -16.27
N GLY A 139 -49.63 26.96 -15.75
CA GLY A 139 -50.51 27.48 -14.70
C GLY A 139 -51.88 26.74 -14.71
N ARG A 140 -52.55 26.65 -13.54
CA ARG A 140 -53.96 26.20 -13.33
C ARG A 140 -54.31 24.71 -13.64
N ASP A 141 -55.25 24.03 -12.97
CA ASP A 141 -56.17 24.31 -11.83
C ASP A 141 -56.13 23.12 -10.82
N GLY A 142 -56.25 23.30 -9.49
CA GLY A 142 -57.50 23.09 -8.70
C GLY A 142 -57.88 21.60 -8.56
N TYR A 143 -57.89 20.90 -7.41
CA TYR A 143 -58.11 21.22 -5.97
C TYR A 143 -57.08 20.47 -5.07
N GLY A 144 -56.98 20.62 -3.73
CA GLY A 144 -57.60 21.56 -2.78
C GLY A 144 -57.93 20.97 -1.38
N TYR A 145 -57.04 21.14 -0.38
CA TYR A 145 -57.30 20.94 1.08
C TYR A 145 -56.53 22.04 1.87
N PRO A 146 -56.99 22.50 3.07
CA PRO A 146 -56.52 23.75 3.68
C PRO A 146 -55.38 23.60 4.73
N PRO A 147 -54.75 24.71 5.17
CA PRO A 147 -53.51 24.67 5.95
C PRO A 147 -53.64 25.01 7.45
N ALA A 148 -52.71 24.45 8.22
CA ALA A 148 -52.20 24.97 9.50
C ALA A 148 -50.76 24.41 9.63
N GLY A 149 -49.73 25.11 10.10
CA GLY A 149 -49.59 26.46 10.63
C GLY A 149 -48.20 26.51 11.30
N ALA A 150 -47.33 27.42 10.87
CA ALA A 150 -46.00 27.65 11.44
C ALA A 150 -45.98 29.07 12.07
N PRO A 151 -45.00 29.50 12.90
CA PRO A 151 -43.62 28.99 13.09
C PRO A 151 -43.21 29.03 14.60
N PRO A 152 -41.98 29.40 15.05
CA PRO A 152 -40.59 29.13 14.61
C PRO A 152 -39.74 28.38 15.68
N MET A 153 -38.46 28.11 15.42
CA MET A 153 -37.45 27.81 16.47
C MET A 153 -36.94 29.13 17.12
N PRO A 154 -36.43 29.13 18.36
CA PRO A 154 -34.96 29.01 18.54
C PRO A 154 -34.45 28.45 19.90
N ALA A 155 -33.10 28.40 20.00
CA ALA A 155 -32.26 28.56 21.19
C ALA A 155 -31.74 27.32 21.97
N SER A 156 -30.44 27.40 22.29
CA SER A 156 -29.62 26.45 23.04
C SER A 156 -29.80 26.58 24.57
N PRO A 157 -29.52 25.52 25.37
CA PRO A 157 -29.51 25.62 26.83
C PRO A 157 -28.19 26.23 27.39
N PRO A 158 -28.24 27.08 28.43
CA PRO A 158 -27.08 27.60 29.16
C PRO A 158 -26.66 26.72 30.36
N PRO A 159 -25.50 26.98 31.03
CA PRO A 159 -24.93 26.11 32.06
C PRO A 159 -25.31 26.47 33.51
N GLY A 160 -25.20 25.51 34.44
CA GLY A 160 -25.33 25.74 35.89
C GLY A 160 -24.90 24.55 36.76
N ALA A 161 -24.04 24.79 37.76
CA ALA A 161 -23.61 23.88 38.83
C ALA A 161 -24.47 24.15 40.12
N PRO A 162 -24.15 23.72 41.39
CA PRO A 162 -23.01 22.92 41.92
C PRO A 162 -23.35 21.90 43.07
N GLY A 163 -22.32 21.22 43.60
CA GLY A 163 -22.32 20.53 44.92
C GLY A 163 -22.78 19.05 44.90
N HIS A 164 -22.28 18.11 45.72
CA HIS A 164 -21.55 18.22 46.99
C HIS A 164 -20.38 17.21 47.16
N ARG A 165 -19.71 17.27 48.32
CA ARG A 165 -18.36 16.76 48.67
C ARG A 165 -18.31 15.32 49.29
N PRO A 166 -17.13 14.75 49.62
CA PRO A 166 -16.88 13.31 49.75
C PRO A 166 -16.72 12.80 51.21
N PRO A 167 -16.27 11.54 51.38
CA PRO A 167 -15.16 11.17 52.28
C PRO A 167 -14.00 10.48 51.49
N THR A 168 -12.72 10.86 51.58
CA THR A 168 -11.72 10.84 52.68
C THR A 168 -11.19 9.46 53.10
N ALA A 169 -9.86 9.43 53.31
CA ALA A 169 -8.99 8.37 53.86
C ALA A 169 -8.52 7.28 52.87
N ALA A 170 -7.27 6.79 52.86
CA ALA A 170 -5.94 7.23 53.31
C ALA A 170 -5.04 5.99 53.07
N GLY A 171 -3.86 6.13 52.45
CA GLY A 171 -3.04 4.93 52.16
C GLY A 171 -1.78 5.16 51.30
N ARG A 172 -0.77 5.80 51.89
CA ARG A 172 0.66 5.59 51.53
C ARG A 172 1.15 4.39 52.38
N PRO A 173 2.16 3.58 51.96
CA PRO A 173 3.49 4.11 51.63
C PRO A 173 4.33 3.44 50.52
N SER A 174 5.29 4.24 50.04
CA SER A 174 6.70 3.95 49.72
C SER A 174 7.16 2.63 49.05
N GLY A 175 7.81 2.79 47.88
CA GLY A 175 8.76 1.81 47.31
C GLY A 175 9.15 2.18 45.87
N GLY A 176 10.44 2.48 45.61
CA GLY A 176 11.00 2.61 44.24
C GLY A 176 11.35 1.23 43.65
N PRO A 177 12.08 1.14 42.50
CA PRO A 177 12.78 2.17 41.71
C PRO A 177 11.97 2.58 40.45
N GLY A 178 12.30 3.59 39.64
CA GLY A 178 13.62 4.06 39.23
C GLY A 178 13.95 3.54 37.82
N ALA A 179 13.38 4.16 36.78
CA ALA A 179 13.81 4.03 35.39
C ALA A 179 13.27 5.22 34.58
N MET A 180 14.13 6.20 34.28
CA MET A 180 13.87 7.11 33.17
C MET A 180 14.07 6.32 31.87
N PRO A 181 13.16 6.39 30.87
CA PRO A 181 13.55 6.10 29.51
C PRO A 181 14.45 7.24 29.03
N GLY A 182 15.75 7.10 29.26
CA GLY A 182 16.74 7.97 28.62
C GLY A 182 16.64 7.86 27.09
N PRO A 183 17.09 8.88 26.33
CA PRO A 183 17.19 8.77 24.89
C PRO A 183 18.16 7.62 24.57
N ALA A 184 17.63 6.54 24.00
CA ALA A 184 18.41 5.36 23.69
C ALA A 184 19.30 5.61 22.45
N THR A 185 20.36 6.39 22.65
CA THR A 185 21.50 6.50 21.73
C THR A 185 22.16 5.12 21.60
N HIS A 186 21.64 4.30 20.70
CA HIS A 186 22.37 3.15 20.18
C HIS A 186 23.34 3.62 19.09
N GLY A 187 24.34 4.38 19.54
CA GLY A 187 25.58 4.59 18.82
C GLY A 187 26.36 3.28 18.82
N GLY A 188 25.94 2.33 17.99
CA GLY A 188 26.63 1.08 17.73
C GLY A 188 26.82 0.94 16.24
N ALA A 189 28.04 1.15 15.76
CA ALA A 189 28.45 0.81 14.40
C ALA A 189 28.61 -0.72 14.27
N GLY A 190 27.53 -1.45 14.50
CA GLY A 190 27.40 -2.84 14.06
C GLY A 190 27.05 -2.85 12.58
N THR A 191 27.56 -3.85 11.85
CA THR A 191 27.24 -4.09 10.43
C THR A 191 25.74 -3.89 10.20
N GLN A 192 25.37 -2.92 9.37
CA GLN A 192 23.97 -2.61 9.07
C GLN A 192 23.42 -3.74 8.19
N VAL A 193 23.02 -4.83 8.82
CA VAL A 193 22.40 -5.97 8.14
C VAL A 193 21.12 -5.49 7.47
N ARG A 194 21.19 -5.28 6.16
CA ARG A 194 20.05 -4.91 5.33
C ARG A 194 19.08 -6.08 5.30
N ARG A 195 17.82 -5.81 5.58
CA ARG A 195 16.76 -6.83 5.66
C ARG A 195 15.63 -6.43 4.74
N TRP A 196 15.15 -7.37 3.93
CA TRP A 196 13.96 -7.19 3.10
C TRP A 196 13.16 -8.50 3.04
N ILE A 197 11.89 -8.39 2.73
CA ILE A 197 11.04 -9.53 2.39
C ILE A 197 10.61 -9.44 0.93
N GLU A 198 10.62 -10.57 0.24
CA GLU A 198 10.16 -10.70 -1.14
C GLU A 198 8.76 -11.31 -1.12
N ILE A 199 7.73 -10.52 -1.46
CA ILE A 199 6.31 -10.92 -1.48
C ILE A 199 5.80 -10.78 -2.91
N ASN A 200 5.31 -11.86 -3.52
CA ASN A 200 4.75 -11.82 -4.89
C ASN A 200 5.70 -11.16 -5.93
N GLY A 201 7.02 -11.28 -5.73
CA GLY A 201 8.06 -10.68 -6.57
C GLY A 201 8.37 -9.20 -6.28
N THR A 202 7.73 -8.58 -5.29
CA THR A 202 8.00 -7.21 -4.82
C THR A 202 8.89 -7.27 -3.57
N ARG A 203 9.90 -6.40 -3.48
CA ARG A 203 10.80 -6.32 -2.31
C ARG A 203 10.33 -5.22 -1.36
N HIS A 204 10.09 -5.58 -0.10
CA HIS A 204 9.72 -4.65 0.97
C HIS A 204 10.84 -4.60 2.01
N GLN A 205 11.44 -3.42 2.19
CA GLN A 205 12.53 -3.20 3.14
C GLN A 205 12.04 -3.23 4.60
N ILE A 206 12.81 -3.85 5.50
CA ILE A 206 12.51 -3.94 6.93
C ILE A 206 13.35 -2.92 7.70
N SER A 207 12.93 -1.66 7.69
CA SER A 207 13.61 -0.56 8.39
C SER A 207 13.21 -0.43 9.88
N ARG A 208 12.23 -1.22 10.34
CA ARG A 208 11.66 -1.15 11.71
C ARG A 208 12.04 -2.39 12.54
N PRO A 209 12.16 -2.26 13.88
CA PRO A 209 12.47 -3.39 14.76
C PRO A 209 11.37 -4.46 14.79
N THR A 210 10.12 -4.06 14.52
CA THR A 210 8.97 -4.94 14.32
C THR A 210 8.26 -4.52 13.04
N LEU A 211 7.83 -5.49 12.24
CA LEU A 211 7.11 -5.32 10.98
C LEU A 211 5.88 -6.24 10.97
N VAL A 212 4.68 -5.66 10.95
CA VAL A 212 3.41 -6.40 10.92
C VAL A 212 3.00 -6.70 9.48
N LEU A 213 2.69 -7.98 9.23
CA LEU A 213 2.18 -8.51 7.96
C LEU A 213 0.70 -8.87 8.12
N GLY A 214 -0.13 -8.48 7.15
CA GLY A 214 -1.55 -8.82 7.17
C GLY A 214 -2.34 -8.10 6.08
N ARG A 215 -3.65 -8.35 6.00
CA ARG A 215 -4.51 -7.76 4.94
C ARG A 215 -5.12 -6.40 5.29
N SER A 216 -5.04 -5.97 6.56
CA SER A 216 -5.60 -4.68 7.00
C SER A 216 -4.69 -3.52 6.62
N THR A 217 -5.25 -2.31 6.58
CA THR A 217 -4.48 -1.05 6.53
C THR A 217 -3.65 -0.79 7.80
N ASP A 218 -3.94 -1.52 8.89
CA ASP A 218 -3.21 -1.49 10.16
C ASP A 218 -1.92 -2.34 10.17
N ALA A 219 -1.56 -2.99 9.06
CA ALA A 219 -0.32 -3.73 8.89
C ALA A 219 0.74 -2.85 8.20
N ASP A 220 2.01 -2.97 8.61
CA ASP A 220 3.13 -2.27 7.96
C ASP A 220 3.29 -2.72 6.49
N VAL A 221 3.05 -4.00 6.23
CA VAL A 221 3.06 -4.58 4.88
C VAL A 221 1.73 -5.27 4.63
N ARG A 222 0.94 -4.66 3.76
CA ARG A 222 -0.37 -5.18 3.33
C ARG A 222 -0.19 -6.33 2.33
N ILE A 223 -0.82 -7.46 2.63
CA ILE A 223 -0.91 -8.62 1.75
C ILE A 223 -2.38 -8.80 1.36
N ASP A 224 -2.70 -8.58 0.09
CA ASP A 224 -4.05 -8.77 -0.44
C ASP A 224 -4.30 -10.24 -0.81
N ASP A 225 -4.59 -11.04 0.21
CA ASP A 225 -4.81 -12.48 0.11
C ASP A 225 -6.00 -12.87 1.03
N PRO A 226 -7.06 -13.53 0.52
CA PRO A 226 -8.22 -13.89 1.32
C PRO A 226 -7.92 -14.82 2.50
N GLY A 227 -6.88 -15.65 2.38
CA GLY A 227 -6.38 -16.55 3.42
C GLY A 227 -5.46 -15.88 4.44
N VAL A 228 -5.09 -14.62 4.24
CA VAL A 228 -4.35 -13.81 5.20
C VAL A 228 -5.32 -13.12 6.18
N SER A 229 -4.86 -12.86 7.40
CA SER A 229 -5.66 -12.24 8.47
C SER A 229 -5.32 -10.74 8.56
N ARG A 230 -6.18 -9.94 9.20
CA ARG A 230 -6.02 -8.47 9.30
C ARG A 230 -4.63 -8.06 9.80
N ARG A 231 -4.24 -8.60 10.96
CA ARG A 231 -2.85 -8.74 11.41
C ARG A 231 -2.61 -10.24 11.48
N HIS A 232 -1.75 -10.78 10.64
CA HIS A 232 -1.55 -12.24 10.54
C HIS A 232 -0.30 -12.65 11.30
N CYS A 233 0.83 -12.00 11.03
CA CYS A 233 2.09 -12.26 11.72
C CYS A 233 2.92 -10.98 11.86
N GLU A 234 3.91 -11.00 12.74
CA GLU A 234 4.92 -9.95 12.88
C GLU A 234 6.33 -10.54 12.74
N ILE A 235 7.19 -9.83 12.01
CA ILE A 235 8.63 -10.09 11.97
C ILE A 235 9.30 -9.12 12.93
N ARG A 236 10.02 -9.66 13.90
CA ARG A 236 10.87 -8.91 14.82
C ARG A 236 12.32 -9.05 14.37
N THR A 237 12.91 -7.97 13.89
CA THR A 237 14.31 -7.95 13.48
C THR A 237 15.21 -7.94 14.70
N GLY A 238 16.25 -8.75 14.68
CA GLY A 238 17.22 -8.84 15.77
C GLY A 238 18.29 -9.87 15.47
N THR A 239 19.03 -10.25 16.52
CA THR A 239 20.06 -11.29 16.47
C THR A 239 19.71 -12.37 17.49
N PRO A 240 18.91 -13.39 17.12
CA PRO A 240 18.40 -13.68 15.79
C PRO A 240 17.09 -12.93 15.45
N SER A 241 16.75 -12.87 14.16
CA SER A 241 15.46 -12.35 13.70
C SER A 241 14.39 -13.43 13.82
N THR A 242 13.16 -13.07 14.17
CA THR A 242 12.09 -14.04 14.47
C THR A 242 10.77 -13.60 13.87
N ILE A 243 9.94 -14.56 13.47
CA ILE A 243 8.55 -14.34 13.10
C ILE A 243 7.63 -14.92 14.17
N GLN A 244 6.51 -14.24 14.43
CA GLN A 244 5.47 -14.66 15.36
C GLN A 244 4.09 -14.50 14.72
N ASP A 245 3.24 -15.51 14.83
CA ASP A 245 1.84 -15.46 14.46
C ASP A 245 1.03 -14.64 15.49
N LEU A 246 0.09 -13.83 15.00
CA LEU A 246 -0.73 -12.91 15.80
C LEU A 246 -2.16 -13.43 16.05
N GLY A 247 -2.36 -14.75 15.99
CA GLY A 247 -3.69 -15.37 16.07
C GLY A 247 -4.37 -15.40 14.70
N SER A 248 -3.63 -15.78 13.66
CA SER A 248 -4.18 -15.90 12.32
C SER A 248 -5.10 -17.11 12.18
N THR A 249 -5.97 -17.09 11.16
CA THR A 249 -6.96 -18.15 10.94
C THR A 249 -6.35 -19.44 10.38
N ASN A 250 -5.26 -19.33 9.62
CA ASN A 250 -4.62 -20.45 8.90
C ASN A 250 -3.23 -20.82 9.47
N GLY A 251 -2.68 -20.00 10.37
CA GLY A 251 -1.29 -20.08 10.82
C GLY A 251 -0.28 -19.66 9.75
N ILE A 252 0.98 -19.52 10.18
CA ILE A 252 2.13 -19.36 9.29
C ILE A 252 2.85 -20.70 9.08
N VAL A 253 3.42 -20.87 7.89
CA VAL A 253 4.36 -21.96 7.58
C VAL A 253 5.73 -21.34 7.37
N VAL A 254 6.77 -21.86 8.04
CA VAL A 254 8.14 -21.37 7.88
C VAL A 254 9.03 -22.54 7.50
N ASP A 255 9.73 -22.41 6.37
CA ASP A 255 10.62 -23.44 5.80
C ASP A 255 9.94 -24.82 5.67
N GLY A 256 8.63 -24.80 5.37
CA GLY A 256 7.79 -25.99 5.21
C GLY A 256 7.19 -26.55 6.50
N GLN A 257 7.34 -25.87 7.65
CA GLN A 257 6.78 -26.29 8.94
C GLN A 257 5.72 -25.29 9.44
N HIS A 258 4.51 -25.76 9.75
CA HIS A 258 3.50 -24.93 10.40
C HIS A 258 3.94 -24.61 11.84
N THR A 259 3.92 -23.33 12.22
CA THR A 259 4.38 -22.88 13.53
C THR A 259 3.71 -21.56 13.93
N THR A 260 3.68 -21.27 15.22
CA THR A 260 3.26 -19.95 15.74
C THR A 260 4.45 -19.02 15.99
N ARG A 261 5.69 -19.55 16.02
CA ARG A 261 6.92 -18.76 16.17
C ARG A 261 8.11 -19.50 15.56
N ALA A 262 8.91 -18.80 14.77
CA ALA A 262 10.15 -19.33 14.20
C ALA A 262 11.26 -18.30 14.16
N THR A 263 12.48 -18.81 14.03
CA THR A 263 13.69 -18.01 13.79
C THR A 263 13.92 -17.90 12.29
N LEU A 264 14.04 -16.68 11.77
CA LEU A 264 14.29 -16.41 10.36
C LEU A 264 15.80 -16.32 10.07
N ARG A 265 16.21 -16.85 8.91
CA ARG A 265 17.56 -16.75 8.35
C ARG A 265 17.47 -16.23 6.92
N ASP A 266 18.58 -15.78 6.33
CA ASP A 266 18.59 -15.42 4.91
C ASP A 266 18.06 -16.58 4.05
N GLY A 267 17.09 -16.30 3.19
CA GLY A 267 16.41 -17.29 2.36
C GLY A 267 15.24 -18.02 3.02
N SER A 268 14.94 -17.80 4.31
CA SER A 268 13.80 -18.46 4.97
C SER A 268 12.48 -18.14 4.26
N ARG A 269 11.75 -19.18 3.88
CA ARG A 269 10.48 -19.10 3.15
C ARG A 269 9.31 -19.17 4.12
N ILE A 270 8.53 -18.11 4.18
CA ILE A 270 7.32 -18.00 4.99
C ILE A 270 6.11 -18.11 4.05
N VAL A 271 5.13 -18.96 4.36
CA VAL A 271 3.85 -19.02 3.63
C VAL A 271 2.73 -18.56 4.57
N VAL A 272 1.88 -17.68 4.04
CA VAL A 272 0.88 -16.92 4.78
C VAL A 272 -0.39 -16.92 3.92
N GLY A 273 -1.40 -17.71 4.29
CA GLY A 273 -2.54 -17.96 3.38
C GLY A 273 -2.07 -18.68 2.11
N SER A 274 -2.36 -18.12 0.93
CA SER A 274 -1.79 -18.58 -0.36
C SER A 274 -0.51 -17.85 -0.76
N THR A 275 -0.11 -16.80 -0.04
CA THR A 275 1.04 -15.95 -0.37
C THR A 275 2.34 -16.56 0.13
N THR A 276 3.34 -16.67 -0.76
CA THR A 276 4.73 -16.97 -0.37
C THR A 276 5.52 -15.68 -0.17
N ILE A 277 6.26 -15.64 0.94
CA ILE A 277 7.17 -14.57 1.35
C ILE A 277 8.56 -15.19 1.52
N VAL A 278 9.61 -14.52 1.04
CA VAL A 278 11.01 -14.93 1.32
C VAL A 278 11.67 -13.84 2.14
N TYR A 279 12.15 -14.18 3.34
CA TYR A 279 12.96 -13.28 4.14
C TYR A 279 14.41 -13.30 3.64
N ARG A 280 14.98 -12.11 3.45
CA ARG A 280 16.36 -11.93 3.00
C ARG A 280 17.10 -11.00 3.93
N GLN A 281 18.37 -11.31 4.17
CA GLN A 281 19.26 -10.44 4.93
C GLN A 281 20.68 -10.49 4.36
N ALA A 282 21.31 -9.33 4.21
CA ALA A 282 22.68 -9.19 3.77
C ALA A 282 23.45 -8.34 4.78
N GLU A 283 24.67 -8.76 5.15
CA GLU A 283 25.65 -7.83 5.71
C GLU A 283 26.05 -6.84 4.60
N GLY A 284 26.09 -5.55 4.96
CA GLY A 284 26.53 -4.45 4.09
C GLY A 284 27.95 -4.00 4.41
#